data_AF-A0A0B5IEV1-F1
#
_entry.id   AF-A0A0B5IEV1-F1
#
_cell.length_a   1.000
_cell.length_b   1.000
_cell.length_c   1.000
_cell.angle_alpha   90.00
_cell.angle_beta   90.00
_cell.angle_gamma   90.00
#
_symmetry.space_group_name_H-M   'P 1'
#
loop_
_entity.id
_entity.type
_entity.pdbx_description
1 polymer ?
#
loop_
_entity_poly.entity_id
_entity_poly.type
_entity_poly.pdbx_seq_one_letter_code
_entity_poly.pdbx_strand_id
1 'polypeptide(L)'
;MSVNTDTVKPIRRALVSVYDKTGLEELARGLHEAGVELVSTGSTAGKIAAAGVPVTKVEELTGFPECLDGRVKTLHPRVHAGILADLRLESHREQLAELGVEPFDLVVVNLYPFRETVASGATPDECVEQIDIGGPSMVRAAAKNHPSVAIVTSPERYADVLAAVQAGGFDLTARKRLAAEAFQHTAAYDVAVASWFADDYAAADDSGFPDFLGATYERKNVLRYGENPHQGAALYVDGTGGLAEAEQLHGKEMSYNNFTDTDAARRAAYDHTEPCVAIIKHANPCGIAIGADVAEAHRKAHACDPLSAFGGVIAVNRPVSVAMAEQVAEIFTEVIVAPGYEDGAVEILAKKKNIRVLKAEGAPANPVEVKPIDGGALLQVTDRLQAEGDDPANWTLATGEALSAEELAELAFAWKACRAVKSNAILLAKDGASVGVGMGQVNRVDSAKLAVERAGEERARGSYAASDAFFPFPDGLEILTAAGVKAVVQPGGSVRDELVVEAAKNAGVTMYFTGTRHFFH
;
A
#
# COMPACT_ATOMS: atom_id res chain seq x y z
N MET A 1 8.83 -30.33 -14.51
CA MET A 1 9.69 -31.18 -13.67
C MET A 1 9.00 -32.52 -13.54
N SER A 2 9.72 -33.64 -13.72
CA SER A 2 9.16 -34.99 -13.55
C SER A 2 8.63 -35.16 -12.13
N VAL A 3 7.37 -35.54 -11.96
CA VAL A 3 6.78 -35.89 -10.65
C VAL A 3 7.48 -37.15 -10.17
N ASN A 4 8.27 -37.03 -9.10
CA ASN A 4 8.85 -38.22 -8.48
C ASN A 4 7.76 -38.92 -7.65
N THR A 5 7.15 -39.95 -8.25
CA THR A 5 6.04 -40.71 -7.68
C THR A 5 6.38 -41.38 -6.36
N ASP A 6 7.67 -41.59 -6.06
CA ASP A 6 8.15 -42.17 -4.79
C ASP A 6 7.90 -41.26 -3.57
N THR A 7 7.42 -40.03 -3.78
CA THR A 7 7.18 -39.04 -2.71
C THR A 7 5.71 -38.68 -2.49
N VAL A 8 4.82 -39.25 -3.30
CA VAL A 8 3.37 -39.05 -3.22
C VAL A 8 2.81 -39.82 -2.03
N LYS A 9 2.02 -39.14 -1.19
CA LYS A 9 1.39 -39.76 0.00
C LYS A 9 -0.14 -39.72 -0.12
N PRO A 10 -0.81 -40.88 -0.19
CA PRO A 10 -2.28 -40.95 -0.22
C PRO A 10 -2.91 -40.24 0.97
N ILE A 11 -4.00 -39.54 0.72
CA ILE A 11 -4.80 -38.90 1.75
C ILE A 11 -5.86 -39.90 2.18
N ARG A 12 -5.79 -40.37 3.42
CA ARG A 12 -6.75 -41.32 4.02
C ARG A 12 -7.54 -40.70 5.15
N ARG A 13 -6.92 -39.77 5.88
CA ARG A 13 -7.55 -39.09 7.01
C ARG A 13 -7.28 -37.59 6.97
N ALA A 14 -8.34 -36.78 7.08
CA ALA A 14 -8.27 -35.33 7.04
C ALA A 14 -8.86 -34.70 8.32
N LEU A 15 -8.10 -33.80 8.94
CA LEU A 15 -8.58 -32.94 10.02
C LEU A 15 -9.02 -31.60 9.45
N VAL A 16 -10.31 -31.26 9.61
CA VAL A 16 -10.90 -30.04 9.04
C VAL A 16 -11.46 -29.17 10.16
N SER A 17 -10.94 -27.95 10.32
CA SER A 17 -11.40 -26.99 11.32
C SER A 17 -11.27 -25.57 10.78
N VAL A 18 -12.35 -25.03 10.22
CA VAL A 18 -12.32 -23.76 9.47
C VAL A 18 -13.32 -22.75 10.04
N TYR A 19 -12.87 -21.51 10.21
CA TYR A 19 -13.73 -20.37 10.45
C TYR A 19 -14.54 -20.04 9.20
N ASP A 20 -13.87 -19.69 8.10
CA ASP A 20 -14.49 -19.45 6.79
C ASP A 20 -14.86 -20.79 6.15
N LYS A 21 -16.15 -20.95 5.87
CA LYS A 21 -16.76 -22.18 5.37
C LYS A 21 -17.06 -22.12 3.87
N THR A 22 -16.48 -21.17 3.15
CA THR A 22 -16.54 -21.07 1.69
C THR A 22 -15.99 -22.36 1.08
N GLY A 23 -16.73 -22.97 0.14
CA GLY A 23 -16.34 -24.21 -0.54
C GLY A 23 -16.27 -25.49 0.32
N LEU A 24 -16.56 -25.42 1.63
CA LEU A 24 -16.37 -26.55 2.55
C LEU A 24 -17.22 -27.79 2.19
N GLU A 25 -18.45 -27.59 1.72
CA GLU A 25 -19.35 -28.71 1.40
C GLU A 25 -18.85 -29.50 0.19
N GLU A 26 -18.36 -28.81 -0.84
CA GLU A 26 -17.77 -29.42 -2.03
C GLU A 26 -16.49 -30.18 -1.68
N LEU A 27 -15.61 -29.55 -0.90
CA LEU A 27 -14.39 -30.19 -0.40
C LEU A 27 -14.72 -31.47 0.39
N ALA A 28 -15.68 -31.40 1.32
CA ALA A 28 -16.03 -32.52 2.17
C ALA A 28 -16.64 -33.69 1.37
N ARG A 29 -17.53 -33.41 0.41
CA ARG A 29 -18.08 -34.43 -0.48
C ARG A 29 -16.98 -35.09 -1.31
N GLY A 30 -16.11 -34.30 -1.94
CA GLY A 30 -15.04 -34.85 -2.77
C GLY A 30 -14.02 -35.68 -2.00
N LEU A 31 -13.68 -35.27 -0.76
CA LEU A 31 -12.84 -36.08 0.14
C LEU A 31 -13.53 -37.39 0.52
N HIS A 32 -14.82 -37.34 0.86
CA HIS A 32 -15.59 -38.53 1.23
C HIS A 32 -15.76 -39.52 0.06
N GLU A 33 -16.05 -39.03 -1.15
CA GLU A 33 -16.15 -39.84 -2.37
C GLU A 33 -14.85 -40.58 -2.69
N ALA A 34 -13.70 -39.98 -2.33
CA ALA A 34 -12.40 -40.61 -2.45
C ALA A 34 -12.04 -41.56 -1.29
N GLY A 35 -12.95 -41.76 -0.32
CA GLY A 35 -12.76 -42.66 0.82
C GLY A 35 -11.93 -42.05 1.96
N VAL A 36 -11.77 -40.73 2.01
CA VAL A 36 -11.07 -40.04 3.10
C VAL A 36 -11.97 -39.95 4.33
N GLU A 37 -11.47 -40.39 5.48
CA GLU A 37 -12.14 -40.16 6.77
C GLU A 37 -11.97 -38.70 7.20
N LEU A 38 -13.08 -38.04 7.51
CA LEU A 38 -13.08 -36.66 8.00
C LEU A 38 -13.18 -36.61 9.52
N VAL A 39 -12.26 -35.88 10.14
CA VAL A 39 -12.31 -35.50 11.56
C VAL A 39 -12.51 -34.00 11.65
N SER A 40 -13.45 -33.52 12.48
CA SER A 40 -13.76 -32.09 12.53
C SER A 40 -14.26 -31.61 13.90
N THR A 41 -14.34 -30.30 14.09
CA THR A 41 -14.73 -29.63 15.35
C THR A 41 -16.02 -28.85 15.20
N GLY A 42 -16.81 -28.77 16.29
CA GLY A 42 -17.92 -27.84 16.48
C GLY A 42 -18.79 -27.57 15.24
N SER A 43 -18.87 -26.29 14.83
CA SER A 43 -19.69 -25.85 13.70
C SER A 43 -19.19 -26.32 12.33
N THR A 44 -17.89 -26.63 12.18
CA THR A 44 -17.33 -27.21 10.96
C THR A 44 -17.88 -28.63 10.75
N ALA A 45 -17.85 -29.46 11.80
CA ALA A 45 -18.43 -30.80 11.78
C ALA A 45 -19.93 -30.75 11.48
N GLY A 46 -20.66 -29.80 12.07
CA GLY A 46 -22.08 -29.58 11.79
C GLY A 46 -22.36 -29.31 10.31
N LYS A 47 -21.58 -28.45 9.66
CA LYS A 47 -21.75 -28.13 8.23
C LYS A 47 -21.39 -29.32 7.32
N ILE A 48 -20.35 -30.07 7.65
CA ILE A 48 -19.97 -31.30 6.93
C ILE A 48 -21.10 -32.34 7.04
N ALA A 49 -21.62 -32.58 8.24
CA ALA A 49 -22.71 -33.52 8.47
C ALA A 49 -24.01 -33.10 7.75
N ALA A 50 -24.32 -31.80 7.70
CA ALA A 50 -25.46 -31.27 6.96
C ALA A 50 -25.36 -31.51 5.44
N ALA A 51 -24.15 -31.65 4.89
CA ALA A 51 -23.94 -32.08 3.52
C ALA A 51 -24.15 -33.59 3.30
N GLY A 52 -24.49 -34.35 4.34
CA GLY A 52 -24.68 -35.80 4.29
C GLY A 52 -23.37 -36.59 4.30
N VAL A 53 -22.26 -35.96 4.70
CA VAL A 53 -20.94 -36.59 4.78
C VAL A 53 -20.68 -37.06 6.21
N PRO A 54 -20.34 -38.34 6.43
CA PRO A 54 -19.91 -38.84 7.74
C PRO A 54 -18.68 -38.08 8.25
N VAL A 55 -18.71 -37.67 9.52
CA VAL A 55 -17.62 -36.94 10.15
C VAL A 55 -17.44 -37.38 11.60
N THR A 56 -16.21 -37.75 11.94
CA THR A 56 -15.81 -38.07 13.31
C THR A 56 -15.59 -36.75 14.06
N LYS A 57 -16.24 -36.56 15.20
CA LYS A 57 -16.00 -35.37 16.02
C LYS A 57 -14.67 -35.47 16.74
N VAL A 58 -13.96 -34.35 16.90
CA VAL A 58 -12.70 -34.33 17.69
C VAL A 58 -12.92 -34.84 19.12
N GLU A 59 -14.07 -34.61 19.74
CA GLU A 59 -14.40 -35.13 21.08
C GLU A 59 -14.41 -36.67 21.13
N GLU A 60 -14.83 -37.33 20.04
CA GLU A 60 -14.83 -38.79 19.93
C GLU A 60 -13.39 -39.32 19.80
N LEU A 61 -12.54 -38.59 19.07
CA LEU A 61 -11.12 -38.90 18.95
C LEU A 61 -10.39 -38.72 20.29
N THR A 62 -10.62 -37.61 20.98
CA THR A 62 -9.89 -37.25 22.20
C THR A 62 -10.43 -37.94 23.45
N GLY A 63 -11.73 -38.24 23.48
CA GLY A 63 -12.46 -38.62 24.70
C GLY A 63 -12.63 -37.46 25.68
N PHE A 64 -12.39 -36.22 25.25
CA PHE A 64 -12.45 -35.01 26.06
C PHE A 64 -13.54 -34.07 25.51
N PRO A 65 -14.51 -33.63 26.34
CA PRO A 65 -15.61 -32.79 25.87
C PRO A 65 -15.14 -31.37 25.52
N GLU A 66 -15.86 -30.68 24.65
CA GLU A 66 -15.70 -29.24 24.43
C GLU A 66 -16.00 -28.49 25.75
N CYS A 67 -15.06 -27.64 26.18
CA CYS A 67 -15.17 -26.84 27.40
C CYS A 67 -14.54 -25.46 27.19
N LEU A 68 -14.79 -24.54 28.14
CA LEU A 68 -14.30 -23.15 28.08
C LEU A 68 -14.64 -22.50 26.74
N ASP A 69 -15.90 -22.67 26.31
CA ASP A 69 -16.43 -22.14 25.04
C ASP A 69 -15.61 -22.55 23.80
N GLY A 70 -14.98 -23.73 23.88
CA GLY A 70 -14.22 -24.32 22.77
C GLY A 70 -12.76 -23.86 22.67
N ARG A 71 -12.25 -23.11 23.64
CA ARG A 71 -10.87 -22.57 23.66
C ARG A 71 -9.77 -23.63 23.62
N VAL A 72 -10.03 -24.85 24.12
CA VAL A 72 -9.02 -25.90 24.28
C VAL A 72 -9.30 -27.19 23.50
N LYS A 73 -10.32 -27.20 22.63
CA LYS A 73 -10.86 -28.44 22.05
C LYS A 73 -9.90 -29.26 21.19
N THR A 74 -8.94 -28.62 20.51
CA THR A 74 -7.95 -29.30 19.67
C THR A 74 -6.57 -29.39 20.30
N LEU A 75 -6.35 -28.75 21.45
CA LEU A 75 -5.07 -28.74 22.18
C LEU A 75 -4.86 -30.04 22.95
N HIS A 76 -4.90 -31.17 22.24
CA HIS A 76 -4.87 -32.50 22.82
C HIS A 76 -3.81 -33.38 22.15
N PRO A 77 -3.06 -34.21 22.92
CA PRO A 77 -2.03 -35.09 22.38
C PRO A 77 -2.54 -36.06 21.30
N ARG A 78 -3.77 -36.56 21.39
CA ARG A 78 -4.33 -37.44 20.34
C ARG A 78 -4.50 -36.73 18.99
N VAL A 79 -4.75 -35.42 18.99
CA VAL A 79 -4.79 -34.63 17.76
C VAL A 79 -3.36 -34.36 17.28
N HIS A 80 -2.53 -33.79 18.14
CA HIS A 80 -1.18 -33.37 17.76
C HIS A 80 -0.21 -34.51 17.49
N ALA A 81 -0.35 -35.69 18.12
CA ALA A 81 0.44 -36.87 17.79
C ALA A 81 0.11 -37.37 16.38
N GLY A 82 -1.18 -37.39 16.02
CA GLY A 82 -1.61 -37.73 14.66
C GLY A 82 -1.09 -36.77 13.59
N ILE A 83 -0.85 -35.50 13.96
CA ILE A 83 -0.26 -34.49 13.06
C ILE A 83 1.27 -34.53 13.05
N LEU A 84 1.94 -34.68 14.20
CA LEU A 84 3.38 -34.45 14.36
C LEU A 84 4.24 -35.70 14.22
N ALA A 85 3.66 -36.89 14.26
CA ALA A 85 4.42 -38.13 14.08
C ALA A 85 5.11 -38.13 12.70
N ASP A 86 6.44 -38.06 12.70
CA ASP A 86 7.24 -38.24 11.48
C ASP A 86 7.17 -39.71 11.02
N LEU A 87 6.30 -39.98 10.05
CA LEU A 87 6.04 -41.32 9.52
C LEU A 87 7.22 -41.92 8.72
N ARG A 88 8.33 -41.18 8.56
CA ARG A 88 9.58 -41.73 8.02
C ARG A 88 10.35 -42.54 9.08
N LEU A 89 10.07 -42.32 10.36
CA LEU A 89 10.71 -42.99 11.49
C LEU A 89 9.84 -44.16 11.98
N GLU A 90 10.42 -45.35 12.07
CA GLU A 90 9.71 -46.53 12.58
C GLU A 90 9.24 -46.33 14.02
N SER A 91 10.11 -45.78 14.88
CA SER A 91 9.79 -45.53 16.29
C SER A 91 8.55 -44.64 16.49
N HIS A 92 8.30 -43.68 15.60
CA HIS A 92 7.10 -42.85 15.67
C HIS A 92 5.85 -43.61 15.25
N ARG A 93 5.96 -44.53 14.28
CA ARG A 93 4.84 -45.40 13.85
C ARG A 93 4.45 -46.38 14.93
N GLU A 94 5.44 -47.00 15.58
CA GLU A 94 5.23 -47.89 16.74
C GLU A 94 4.54 -47.13 17.88
N GLN A 95 5.03 -45.93 18.21
CA GLN A 95 4.46 -45.11 19.27
C GLN A 95 3.00 -44.69 18.98
N LEU A 96 2.66 -44.36 17.72
CA LEU A 96 1.28 -44.11 17.32
C LEU A 96 0.39 -45.33 17.55
N ALA A 97 0.87 -46.52 17.19
CA ALA A 97 0.14 -47.77 17.39
C ALA A 97 -0.07 -48.09 18.88
N GLU A 98 0.95 -47.92 19.73
CA GLU A 98 0.85 -48.07 21.18
C GLU A 98 -0.19 -47.12 21.81
N LEU A 99 -0.26 -45.89 21.32
CA LEU A 99 -1.20 -44.87 21.80
C LEU A 99 -2.61 -45.02 21.22
N GLY A 100 -2.81 -45.89 20.22
CA GLY A 100 -4.06 -46.02 19.48
C GLY A 100 -4.44 -44.74 18.74
N VAL A 101 -3.45 -44.03 18.20
CA VAL A 101 -3.65 -42.77 17.45
C VAL A 101 -3.29 -43.00 15.99
N GLU A 102 -4.22 -42.75 15.07
CA GLU A 102 -3.90 -42.84 13.65
C GLU A 102 -3.46 -41.46 13.13
N PRO A 103 -2.53 -41.41 12.16
CA PRO A 103 -2.02 -40.17 11.63
C PRO A 103 -3.04 -39.45 10.73
N PHE A 104 -2.84 -38.14 10.57
CA PHE A 104 -3.51 -37.33 9.57
C PHE A 104 -2.61 -37.15 8.35
N ASP A 105 -3.18 -37.26 7.15
CA ASP A 105 -2.47 -36.98 5.89
C ASP A 105 -2.75 -35.56 5.39
N LEU A 106 -3.91 -35.02 5.76
CA LEU A 106 -4.36 -33.68 5.40
C LEU A 106 -4.88 -32.93 6.62
N VAL A 107 -4.50 -31.66 6.75
CA VAL A 107 -5.06 -30.74 7.73
C VAL A 107 -5.57 -29.52 6.97
N VAL A 108 -6.83 -29.14 7.18
CA VAL A 108 -7.47 -27.98 6.55
C VAL A 108 -7.96 -27.04 7.65
N VAL A 109 -7.29 -25.90 7.79
CA VAL A 109 -7.54 -24.94 8.88
C VAL A 109 -7.34 -23.52 8.39
N ASN A 110 -8.38 -22.68 8.47
CA ASN A 110 -8.25 -21.23 8.35
C ASN A 110 -8.61 -20.58 9.69
N LEU A 111 -7.94 -19.48 10.00
CA LEU A 111 -7.95 -18.85 11.31
C LEU A 111 -9.15 -17.92 11.49
N TYR A 112 -9.37 -17.48 12.73
CA TYR A 112 -10.37 -16.46 13.02
C TYR A 112 -9.96 -15.13 12.37
N PRO A 113 -10.92 -14.32 11.91
CA PRO A 113 -10.67 -13.14 11.09
C PRO A 113 -10.31 -11.95 11.99
N PHE A 114 -9.15 -12.03 12.65
CA PHE A 114 -8.74 -11.06 13.66
C PHE A 114 -8.64 -9.64 13.08
N ARG A 115 -8.03 -9.50 11.88
CA ARG A 115 -7.89 -8.20 11.19
C ARG A 115 -9.27 -7.59 10.89
N GLU A 116 -10.18 -8.39 10.39
CA GLU A 116 -11.54 -7.97 10.04
C GLU A 116 -12.35 -7.62 11.30
N THR A 117 -12.13 -8.33 12.40
CA THR A 117 -12.77 -8.05 13.69
C THR A 117 -12.33 -6.69 14.22
N VAL A 118 -11.02 -6.42 14.25
CA VAL A 118 -10.48 -5.11 14.64
C VAL A 118 -11.03 -4.01 13.73
N ALA A 119 -10.99 -4.21 12.41
CA ALA A 119 -11.48 -3.25 11.43
C ALA A 119 -13.00 -2.98 11.53
N SER A 120 -13.78 -3.90 12.09
CA SER A 120 -15.21 -3.72 12.31
C SER A 120 -15.56 -2.77 13.46
N GLY A 121 -14.57 -2.36 14.27
CA GLY A 121 -14.76 -1.57 15.47
C GLY A 121 -15.25 -2.38 16.67
N ALA A 122 -14.95 -3.69 16.69
CA ALA A 122 -15.26 -4.56 17.81
C ALA A 122 -14.58 -4.06 19.10
N THR A 123 -15.22 -4.34 20.24
CA THR A 123 -14.66 -3.99 21.56
C THR A 123 -13.38 -4.78 21.84
N PRO A 124 -12.52 -4.29 22.76
CA PRO A 124 -11.30 -5.01 23.11
C PRO A 124 -11.53 -6.45 23.56
N ASP A 125 -12.59 -6.70 24.34
CA ASP A 125 -12.96 -8.06 24.78
C ASP A 125 -13.32 -8.95 23.59
N GLU A 126 -14.10 -8.42 22.62
CA GLU A 126 -14.45 -9.15 21.40
C GLU A 126 -13.23 -9.46 20.53
N CYS A 127 -12.28 -8.53 20.41
CA CYS A 127 -11.00 -8.75 19.71
C CYS A 127 -10.18 -9.84 20.41
N VAL A 128 -10.08 -9.81 21.74
CA VAL A 128 -9.37 -10.83 22.53
C VAL A 128 -9.99 -12.22 22.34
N GLU A 129 -11.33 -12.31 22.29
CA GLU A 129 -12.02 -13.59 22.00
C GLU A 129 -11.74 -14.12 20.59
N GLN A 130 -11.36 -13.26 19.64
CA GLN A 130 -10.97 -13.68 18.29
C GLN A 130 -9.51 -14.15 18.18
N ILE A 131 -8.74 -14.17 19.27
CA ILE A 131 -7.38 -14.70 19.27
C ILE A 131 -7.42 -16.24 19.30
N ASP A 132 -7.32 -16.85 18.12
CA ASP A 132 -7.25 -18.30 17.94
C ASP A 132 -5.93 -18.91 18.47
N ILE A 133 -6.04 -19.90 19.35
CA ILE A 133 -4.92 -20.68 19.89
C ILE A 133 -4.81 -22.04 19.21
N GLY A 134 -5.94 -22.71 19.00
CA GLY A 134 -6.00 -24.07 18.46
C GLY A 134 -5.63 -24.11 16.98
N GLY A 135 -6.16 -23.18 16.19
CA GLY A 135 -5.89 -23.05 14.76
C GLY A 135 -4.40 -22.91 14.46
N PRO A 136 -3.70 -21.87 14.96
CA PRO A 136 -2.27 -21.70 14.71
C PRO A 136 -1.44 -22.88 15.22
N SER A 137 -1.83 -23.50 16.33
CA SER A 137 -1.16 -24.70 16.85
C SER A 137 -1.23 -25.88 15.87
N MET A 138 -2.41 -26.16 15.30
CA MET A 138 -2.60 -27.21 14.30
C MET A 138 -1.88 -26.89 12.98
N VAL A 139 -1.99 -25.65 12.50
CA VAL A 139 -1.34 -25.17 11.27
C VAL A 139 0.17 -25.34 11.36
N ARG A 140 0.79 -24.85 12.45
CA ARG A 140 2.25 -24.96 12.67
C ARG A 140 2.69 -26.42 12.83
N ALA A 141 1.90 -27.24 13.51
CA ALA A 141 2.20 -28.65 13.68
C ALA A 141 2.23 -29.40 12.34
N ALA A 142 1.21 -29.19 11.50
CA ALA A 142 1.11 -29.82 10.19
C ALA A 142 2.20 -29.32 9.23
N ALA A 143 2.45 -27.99 9.21
CA ALA A 143 3.52 -27.40 8.41
C ALA A 143 4.91 -27.91 8.81
N LYS A 144 5.19 -28.04 10.12
CA LYS A 144 6.43 -28.65 10.63
C LYS A 144 6.59 -30.09 10.11
N ASN A 145 5.52 -30.87 10.10
CA ASN A 145 5.52 -32.26 9.66
C ASN A 145 5.15 -32.45 8.17
N HIS A 146 5.43 -31.46 7.32
CA HIS A 146 5.21 -31.53 5.87
C HIS A 146 5.81 -32.75 5.14
N PRO A 147 6.84 -33.47 5.64
CA PRO A 147 7.23 -34.75 5.04
C PRO A 147 6.10 -35.79 5.06
N SER A 148 5.16 -35.67 6.00
CA SER A 148 4.04 -36.60 6.20
C SER A 148 2.66 -36.00 5.99
N VAL A 149 2.45 -34.73 6.30
CA VAL A 149 1.12 -34.10 6.31
C VAL A 149 1.05 -32.96 5.29
N ALA A 150 -0.05 -32.85 4.55
CA ALA A 150 -0.40 -31.67 3.77
C ALA A 150 -1.23 -30.69 4.63
N ILE A 151 -0.90 -29.40 4.60
CA ILE A 151 -1.64 -28.34 5.32
C ILE A 151 -2.25 -27.36 4.33
N VAL A 152 -3.54 -27.06 4.47
CA VAL A 152 -4.22 -26.07 3.64
C VAL A 152 -4.88 -25.02 4.52
N THR A 153 -4.54 -23.75 4.29
CA THR A 153 -5.03 -22.62 5.08
C THR A 153 -5.98 -21.67 4.35
N SER A 154 -6.24 -21.91 3.06
CA SER A 154 -7.12 -21.07 2.23
C SER A 154 -8.11 -21.92 1.42
N PRO A 155 -9.40 -21.50 1.33
CA PRO A 155 -10.39 -22.11 0.45
C PRO A 155 -9.98 -22.15 -1.03
N GLU A 156 -9.14 -21.22 -1.48
CA GLU A 156 -8.66 -21.15 -2.87
C GLU A 156 -7.91 -22.41 -3.31
N ARG A 157 -7.42 -23.20 -2.35
CA ARG A 157 -6.66 -24.44 -2.61
C ARG A 157 -7.52 -25.69 -2.55
N TYR A 158 -8.83 -25.58 -2.33
CA TYR A 158 -9.70 -26.76 -2.21
C TYR A 158 -9.76 -27.54 -3.53
N ALA A 159 -9.75 -26.87 -4.68
CA ALA A 159 -9.66 -27.52 -5.98
C ALA A 159 -8.35 -28.33 -6.12
N ASP A 160 -7.21 -27.78 -5.67
CA ASP A 160 -5.92 -28.48 -5.68
C ASP A 160 -5.95 -29.72 -4.78
N VAL A 161 -6.63 -29.64 -3.62
CA VAL A 161 -6.82 -30.80 -2.72
C VAL A 161 -7.58 -31.90 -3.42
N LEU A 162 -8.71 -31.58 -4.05
CA LEU A 162 -9.53 -32.58 -4.75
C LEU A 162 -8.76 -33.23 -5.91
N ALA A 163 -8.01 -32.42 -6.67
CA ALA A 163 -7.13 -32.93 -7.73
C ALA A 163 -6.02 -33.84 -7.17
N ALA A 164 -5.38 -33.45 -6.06
CA ALA A 164 -4.33 -34.25 -5.43
C ALA A 164 -4.88 -35.57 -4.90
N VAL A 165 -6.04 -35.58 -4.25
CA VAL A 165 -6.69 -36.80 -3.75
C VAL A 165 -6.96 -37.78 -4.89
N GLN A 166 -7.49 -37.30 -6.03
CA GLN A 166 -7.70 -38.12 -7.23
C GLN A 166 -6.39 -38.65 -7.83
N ALA A 167 -5.30 -37.89 -7.72
CA ALA A 167 -3.97 -38.28 -8.18
C ALA A 167 -3.20 -39.21 -7.21
N GLY A 168 -3.83 -39.65 -6.11
CA GLY A 168 -3.20 -40.51 -5.10
C GLY A 168 -2.43 -39.75 -4.02
N GLY A 169 -2.60 -38.43 -3.93
CA GLY A 169 -2.10 -37.55 -2.88
C GLY A 169 -1.17 -36.43 -3.35
N PHE A 170 -0.69 -35.63 -2.41
CA PHE A 170 0.34 -34.62 -2.69
C PHE A 170 1.73 -35.25 -2.74
N ASP A 171 2.61 -34.74 -3.61
CA ASP A 171 4.04 -35.03 -3.56
C ASP A 171 4.76 -34.18 -2.49
N LEU A 172 6.04 -34.48 -2.22
CA LEU A 172 6.80 -33.75 -1.20
C LEU A 172 7.00 -32.26 -1.54
N THR A 173 7.10 -31.92 -2.82
CA THR A 173 7.31 -30.53 -3.27
C THR A 173 6.07 -29.69 -2.97
N ALA A 174 4.89 -30.21 -3.29
CA ALA A 174 3.61 -29.58 -2.98
C ALA A 174 3.42 -29.42 -1.48
N ARG A 175 3.72 -30.45 -0.66
CA ARG A 175 3.62 -30.35 0.81
C ARG A 175 4.58 -29.31 1.38
N LYS A 176 5.81 -29.18 0.86
CA LYS A 176 6.74 -28.11 1.25
C LYS A 176 6.20 -26.73 0.93
N ARG A 177 5.58 -26.55 -0.24
CA ARG A 177 4.99 -25.27 -0.65
C ARG A 177 3.81 -24.89 0.25
N LEU A 178 2.91 -25.84 0.50
CA LEU A 178 1.80 -25.70 1.43
C LEU A 178 2.26 -25.34 2.85
N ALA A 179 3.35 -25.96 3.33
CA ALA A 179 3.92 -25.63 4.64
C ALA A 179 4.50 -24.21 4.71
N ALA A 180 5.14 -23.73 3.62
CA ALA A 180 5.62 -22.35 3.55
C ALA A 180 4.46 -21.35 3.61
N GLU A 181 3.37 -21.61 2.90
CA GLU A 181 2.14 -20.80 2.92
C GLU A 181 1.47 -20.81 4.30
N ALA A 182 1.44 -21.97 4.96
CA ALA A 182 0.93 -22.11 6.32
C ALA A 182 1.71 -21.25 7.34
N PHE A 183 3.05 -21.26 7.27
CA PHE A 183 3.86 -20.40 8.15
C PHE A 183 3.72 -18.91 7.84
N GLN A 184 3.59 -18.54 6.55
CA GLN A 184 3.28 -17.16 6.14
C GLN A 184 1.94 -16.72 6.72
N HIS A 185 0.90 -17.55 6.63
CA HIS A 185 -0.43 -17.27 7.17
C HIS A 185 -0.38 -17.02 8.68
N THR A 186 0.31 -17.87 9.45
CA THR A 186 0.46 -17.66 10.90
C THR A 186 1.32 -16.45 11.25
N ALA A 187 2.36 -16.15 10.47
CA ALA A 187 3.18 -14.95 10.70
C ALA A 187 2.37 -13.66 10.47
N ALA A 188 1.56 -13.61 9.41
CA ALA A 188 0.67 -12.49 9.12
C ALA A 188 -0.43 -12.31 10.18
N TYR A 189 -0.93 -13.42 10.72
CA TYR A 189 -1.88 -13.44 11.83
C TYR A 189 -1.24 -12.91 13.13
N ASP A 190 -0.07 -13.42 13.51
CA ASP A 190 0.63 -13.00 14.72
C ASP A 190 1.06 -11.53 14.65
N VAL A 191 1.49 -11.04 13.48
CA VAL A 191 1.77 -9.61 13.25
C VAL A 191 0.52 -8.77 13.47
N ALA A 192 -0.65 -9.20 12.98
CA ALA A 192 -1.89 -8.45 13.18
C ALA A 192 -2.26 -8.34 14.66
N VAL A 193 -2.15 -9.44 15.41
CA VAL A 193 -2.40 -9.45 16.86
C VAL A 193 -1.39 -8.55 17.57
N ALA A 194 -0.09 -8.72 17.30
CA ALA A 194 0.96 -7.94 17.94
C ALA A 194 0.84 -6.43 17.65
N SER A 195 0.52 -6.05 16.41
CA SER A 195 0.31 -4.65 16.04
C SER A 195 -0.90 -4.03 16.75
N TRP A 196 -2.02 -4.75 16.86
CA TRP A 196 -3.18 -4.27 17.62
C TRP A 196 -2.88 -4.06 19.10
N PHE A 197 -2.09 -4.96 19.71
CA PHE A 197 -1.63 -4.77 21.09
C PHE A 197 -0.75 -3.52 21.25
N ALA A 198 0.20 -3.33 20.32
CA ALA A 198 1.17 -2.23 20.38
C ALA A 198 0.56 -0.85 20.10
N ASP A 199 -0.52 -0.79 19.32
CA ASP A 199 -1.15 0.46 18.87
C ASP A 199 -2.40 0.81 19.69
N ASP A 200 -3.39 -0.07 19.73
CA ASP A 200 -4.75 0.27 20.21
C ASP A 200 -5.03 -0.21 21.64
N TYR A 201 -4.55 -1.39 22.00
CA TYR A 201 -5.00 -2.06 23.23
C TYR A 201 -4.10 -1.82 24.45
N ALA A 202 -2.78 -1.81 24.24
CA ALA A 202 -1.79 -1.73 25.30
C ALA A 202 -0.56 -0.93 24.87
N ALA A 203 -0.80 0.27 24.30
CA ALA A 203 0.25 1.19 23.91
C ALA A 203 1.25 1.43 25.06
N ALA A 204 2.55 1.41 24.74
CA ALA A 204 3.61 1.51 25.73
C ALA A 204 3.67 2.90 26.39
N ASP A 205 3.31 3.94 25.65
CA ASP A 205 3.27 5.34 26.09
C ASP A 205 2.34 6.18 25.20
N ASP A 206 2.19 7.47 25.53
CA ASP A 206 1.36 8.43 24.80
C ASP A 206 2.11 9.10 23.63
N SER A 207 3.21 8.53 23.13
CA SER A 207 4.00 9.14 22.05
C SER A 207 3.29 9.12 20.69
N GLY A 208 2.26 8.27 20.53
CA GLY A 208 1.57 8.06 19.27
C GLY A 208 2.32 7.16 18.29
N PHE A 209 3.35 6.44 18.76
CA PHE A 209 4.09 5.46 17.96
C PHE A 209 4.18 4.12 18.69
N PRO A 210 3.98 2.98 17.99
CA PRO A 210 4.02 1.67 18.63
C PRO A 210 5.45 1.28 19.01
N ASP A 211 5.60 0.53 20.10
CA ASP A 211 6.88 -0.05 20.53
C ASP A 211 7.31 -1.26 19.67
N PHE A 212 6.38 -1.81 18.88
CA PHE A 212 6.60 -2.84 17.88
C PHE A 212 6.03 -2.44 16.52
N LEU A 213 6.88 -2.35 15.50
CA LEU A 213 6.49 -2.14 14.11
C LEU A 213 6.59 -3.45 13.31
N GLY A 214 5.43 -4.01 12.96
CA GLY A 214 5.30 -5.20 12.11
C GLY A 214 4.57 -4.90 10.80
N ALA A 215 5.07 -5.43 9.68
CA ALA A 215 4.39 -5.35 8.39
C ALA A 215 4.56 -6.66 7.61
N THR A 216 3.51 -7.06 6.91
CA THR A 216 3.50 -8.25 6.05
C THR A 216 3.04 -7.89 4.66
N TYR A 217 3.74 -8.39 3.64
CA TYR A 217 3.37 -8.19 2.26
C TYR A 217 3.41 -9.49 1.46
N GLU A 218 2.54 -9.60 0.47
CA GLU A 218 2.49 -10.72 -0.47
C GLU A 218 2.98 -10.28 -1.84
N ARG A 219 3.79 -11.11 -2.49
CA ARG A 219 4.34 -10.76 -3.80
C ARG A 219 3.27 -10.87 -4.88
N LYS A 220 2.93 -9.75 -5.52
CA LYS A 220 1.99 -9.71 -6.64
C LYS A 220 2.65 -10.13 -7.97
N ASN A 221 3.79 -9.54 -8.32
CA ASN A 221 4.53 -9.91 -9.53
C ASN A 221 6.01 -9.54 -9.44
N VAL A 222 6.86 -10.27 -10.17
CA VAL A 222 8.27 -9.90 -10.37
C VAL A 222 8.33 -8.82 -11.44
N LEU A 223 9.14 -7.79 -11.21
CA LEU A 223 9.35 -6.72 -12.17
C LEU A 223 10.54 -7.05 -13.07
N ARG A 224 10.58 -6.43 -14.26
CA ARG A 224 11.68 -6.64 -15.21
C ARG A 224 13.06 -6.33 -14.61
N TYR A 225 13.14 -5.28 -13.81
CA TYR A 225 14.29 -4.85 -13.01
C TYR A 225 13.83 -3.76 -12.01
N GLY A 226 14.71 -3.37 -11.08
CA GLY A 226 14.51 -2.30 -10.10
C GLY A 226 14.69 -0.91 -10.71
N GLU A 227 15.33 0.01 -10.00
CA GLU A 227 15.64 1.34 -10.54
C GLU A 227 16.54 1.26 -11.79
N ASN A 228 17.47 0.31 -11.78
CA ASN A 228 18.45 0.08 -12.84
C ASN A 228 18.39 -1.37 -13.37
N PRO A 229 18.74 -1.62 -14.65
CA PRO A 229 18.61 -2.94 -15.30
C PRO A 229 19.33 -4.13 -14.62
N HIS A 230 20.36 -3.87 -13.81
CA HIS A 230 21.14 -4.90 -13.12
C HIS A 230 20.54 -5.31 -11.77
N GLN A 231 19.51 -4.62 -11.30
CA GLN A 231 18.85 -4.86 -10.01
C GLN A 231 17.57 -5.68 -10.25
N GLY A 232 17.41 -6.82 -9.59
CA GLY A 232 16.12 -7.54 -9.59
C GLY A 232 15.10 -6.83 -8.68
N ALA A 233 13.82 -6.87 -9.04
CA ALA A 233 12.75 -6.25 -8.24
C ALA A 233 11.42 -7.02 -8.34
N ALA A 234 10.52 -6.77 -7.39
CA ALA A 234 9.17 -7.30 -7.38
C ALA A 234 8.22 -6.31 -6.69
N LEU A 235 6.95 -6.34 -7.10
CA LEU A 235 5.87 -5.62 -6.42
C LEU A 235 5.27 -6.52 -5.33
N TYR A 236 5.02 -5.93 -4.18
CA TYR A 236 4.33 -6.56 -3.07
C TYR A 236 3.08 -5.75 -2.68
N VAL A 237 2.06 -6.44 -2.14
CA VAL A 237 0.77 -5.87 -1.70
C VAL A 237 0.48 -6.27 -0.26
N ASP A 238 -0.29 -5.45 0.45
CA ASP A 238 -0.72 -5.72 1.83
C ASP A 238 -2.23 -5.96 1.97
N GLY A 239 -2.99 -5.90 0.87
CA GLY A 239 -4.44 -6.11 0.84
C GLY A 239 -5.25 -4.84 1.14
N THR A 240 -4.61 -3.68 1.30
CA THR A 240 -5.29 -2.41 1.61
C THR A 240 -5.66 -1.58 0.38
N GLY A 241 -5.33 -2.07 -0.83
CA GLY A 241 -5.65 -1.41 -2.09
C GLY A 241 -4.56 -0.44 -2.57
N GLY A 242 -4.97 0.72 -3.09
CA GLY A 242 -4.07 1.76 -3.57
C GLY A 242 -3.34 1.42 -4.88
N LEU A 243 -2.15 2.01 -5.08
CA LEU A 243 -1.41 1.88 -6.34
C LEU A 243 -0.90 0.46 -6.60
N ALA A 244 -0.47 -0.25 -5.55
CA ALA A 244 0.02 -1.62 -5.68
C ALA A 244 -1.07 -2.58 -6.19
N GLU A 245 -2.34 -2.24 -5.92
CA GLU A 245 -3.52 -2.98 -6.35
C GLU A 245 -4.28 -2.36 -7.53
N ALA A 246 -3.76 -1.26 -8.10
CA ALA A 246 -4.38 -0.59 -9.24
C ALA A 246 -4.62 -1.56 -10.42
N GLU A 247 -5.76 -1.38 -11.08
CA GLU A 247 -6.13 -2.13 -12.27
C GLU A 247 -5.43 -1.52 -13.49
N GLN A 248 -4.69 -2.34 -14.23
CA GLN A 248 -4.06 -1.92 -15.47
C GLN A 248 -4.97 -2.22 -16.67
N LEU A 249 -5.56 -1.18 -17.24
CA LEU A 249 -6.53 -1.27 -18.35
C LEU A 249 -5.86 -1.41 -19.72
N HIS A 250 -4.62 -0.96 -19.87
CA HIS A 250 -3.86 -1.02 -21.12
C HIS A 250 -2.35 -0.92 -20.90
N GLY A 251 -1.56 -1.24 -21.93
CA GLY A 251 -0.13 -0.96 -22.00
C GLY A 251 0.79 -2.13 -21.64
N LYS A 252 2.09 -1.84 -21.59
CA LYS A 252 3.12 -2.80 -21.14
C LYS A 252 3.10 -2.96 -19.63
N GLU A 253 3.73 -3.99 -19.09
CA GLU A 253 3.98 -4.10 -17.65
C GLU A 253 4.62 -2.82 -17.07
N MET A 254 4.22 -2.48 -15.85
CA MET A 254 4.80 -1.40 -15.05
C MET A 254 6.25 -1.73 -14.66
N SER A 255 7.15 -0.76 -14.80
CA SER A 255 8.50 -0.85 -14.24
C SER A 255 8.56 -0.34 -12.79
N TYR A 256 9.67 -0.58 -12.08
CA TYR A 256 9.89 -0.04 -10.74
C TYR A 256 9.72 1.49 -10.70
N ASN A 257 10.40 2.20 -11.61
CA ASN A 257 10.32 3.67 -11.69
C ASN A 257 8.91 4.15 -12.09
N ASN A 258 8.15 3.35 -12.84
CA ASN A 258 6.76 3.69 -13.12
C ASN A 258 5.94 3.70 -11.82
N PHE A 259 6.16 2.76 -10.90
CA PHE A 259 5.45 2.76 -9.61
C PHE A 259 5.85 3.96 -8.75
N THR A 260 7.14 4.25 -8.60
CA THR A 260 7.59 5.40 -7.77
C THR A 260 7.13 6.74 -8.33
N ASP A 261 7.20 6.95 -9.66
CA ASP A 261 6.70 8.17 -10.29
C ASP A 261 5.18 8.29 -10.22
N THR A 262 4.45 7.17 -10.35
CA THR A 262 2.98 7.16 -10.24
C THR A 262 2.53 7.46 -8.82
N ASP A 263 3.23 6.93 -7.81
CA ASP A 263 2.93 7.22 -6.40
C ASP A 263 3.14 8.70 -6.10
N ALA A 264 4.28 9.28 -6.50
CA ALA A 264 4.54 10.71 -6.37
C ALA A 264 3.51 11.56 -7.12
N ALA A 265 3.08 11.14 -8.32
CA ALA A 265 2.08 11.86 -9.11
C ALA A 265 0.72 11.86 -8.44
N ARG A 266 0.27 10.70 -7.92
CA ARG A 266 -0.98 10.61 -7.15
C ARG A 266 -0.91 11.48 -5.91
N ARG A 267 0.20 11.41 -5.16
CA ARG A 267 0.42 12.21 -3.96
C ARG A 267 0.26 13.72 -4.25
N ALA A 268 0.83 14.20 -5.36
CA ALA A 268 0.74 15.59 -5.78
C ALA A 268 -0.66 15.99 -6.28
N ALA A 269 -1.31 15.17 -7.11
CA ALA A 269 -2.64 15.50 -7.65
C ALA A 269 -3.72 15.55 -6.56
N TYR A 270 -3.60 14.71 -5.53
CA TYR A 270 -4.56 14.63 -4.42
C TYR A 270 -4.31 15.62 -3.28
N ASP A 271 -3.27 16.47 -3.35
CA ASP A 271 -3.11 17.63 -2.46
C ASP A 271 -4.15 18.74 -2.71
N HIS A 272 -4.84 18.63 -3.84
CA HIS A 272 -5.79 19.61 -4.32
C HIS A 272 -7.20 19.01 -4.33
N THR A 273 -8.17 19.81 -3.91
CA THR A 273 -9.58 19.43 -3.90
C THR A 273 -10.26 19.66 -5.24
N GLU A 274 -9.77 20.62 -6.00
CA GLU A 274 -10.18 21.03 -7.34
C GLU A 274 -9.75 19.97 -8.37
N PRO A 275 -10.33 19.93 -9.59
CA PRO A 275 -9.80 19.10 -10.67
C PRO A 275 -8.32 19.39 -10.91
N CYS A 276 -7.46 18.42 -10.62
CA CYS A 276 -6.02 18.58 -10.59
C CYS A 276 -5.32 17.51 -11.43
N VAL A 277 -4.28 17.93 -12.14
CA VAL A 277 -3.37 17.07 -12.88
C VAL A 277 -1.94 17.35 -12.43
N ALA A 278 -1.22 16.28 -12.08
CA ALA A 278 0.21 16.33 -11.80
C ALA A 278 0.98 15.48 -12.82
N ILE A 279 2.04 16.06 -13.38
CA ILE A 279 2.95 15.39 -14.33
C ILE A 279 4.30 15.25 -13.64
N ILE A 280 4.71 14.00 -13.38
CA ILE A 280 5.94 13.65 -12.68
C ILE A 280 6.91 12.96 -13.62
N LYS A 281 8.21 13.18 -13.37
CA LYS A 281 9.29 12.39 -13.95
C LYS A 281 10.43 12.29 -12.96
N HIS A 282 10.90 11.08 -12.68
CA HIS A 282 11.97 10.83 -11.70
C HIS A 282 11.64 11.44 -10.31
N ALA A 283 10.45 11.15 -9.81
CA ALA A 283 9.88 11.58 -8.53
C ALA A 283 9.82 13.10 -8.30
N ASN A 284 9.93 13.90 -9.37
CA ASN A 284 9.85 15.36 -9.36
C ASN A 284 8.78 15.88 -10.33
N PRO A 285 8.07 16.97 -10.00
CA PRO A 285 7.04 17.51 -10.87
C PRO A 285 7.62 18.28 -12.07
N CYS A 286 7.22 17.87 -13.27
CA CYS A 286 7.36 18.67 -14.48
C CYS A 286 6.33 19.81 -14.49
N GLY A 287 5.11 19.53 -14.00
CA GLY A 287 4.08 20.53 -13.82
C GLY A 287 2.90 20.00 -13.02
N ILE A 288 2.27 20.88 -12.26
CA ILE A 288 1.05 20.62 -11.47
C ILE A 288 0.09 21.76 -11.77
N ALA A 289 -1.19 21.46 -11.98
CA ALA A 289 -2.19 22.50 -12.17
C ALA A 289 -3.59 22.05 -11.74
N ILE A 290 -4.38 23.02 -11.30
CA ILE A 290 -5.82 22.93 -11.14
C ILE A 290 -6.55 23.62 -12.29
N GLY A 291 -7.80 23.23 -12.55
CA GLY A 291 -8.63 23.81 -13.59
C GLY A 291 -10.12 23.64 -13.33
N ALA A 292 -10.96 24.23 -14.18
CA ALA A 292 -12.40 24.01 -14.14
C ALA A 292 -12.76 22.56 -14.48
N ASP A 293 -11.93 21.91 -15.30
CA ASP A 293 -11.99 20.49 -15.62
C ASP A 293 -10.58 19.88 -15.74
N VAL A 294 -10.50 18.55 -15.81
CA VAL A 294 -9.24 17.81 -15.91
C VAL A 294 -8.48 18.06 -17.21
N ALA A 295 -9.18 18.44 -18.29
CA ALA A 295 -8.55 18.72 -19.59
C ALA A 295 -7.87 20.10 -19.57
N GLU A 296 -8.45 21.10 -18.91
CA GLU A 296 -7.83 22.39 -18.64
C GLU A 296 -6.62 22.23 -17.69
N ALA A 297 -6.80 21.51 -16.59
CA ALA A 297 -5.72 21.21 -15.64
C ALA A 297 -4.54 20.53 -16.34
N HIS A 298 -4.79 19.54 -17.20
CA HIS A 298 -3.74 18.89 -17.99
C HIS A 298 -3.00 19.86 -18.91
N ARG A 299 -3.71 20.68 -19.71
CA ARG A 299 -3.06 21.66 -20.60
C ARG A 299 -2.15 22.61 -19.83
N LYS A 300 -2.62 23.11 -18.68
CA LYS A 300 -1.86 24.01 -17.81
C LYS A 300 -0.65 23.33 -17.19
N ALA A 301 -0.80 22.12 -16.64
CA ALA A 301 0.31 21.35 -16.08
C ALA A 301 1.38 21.04 -17.14
N HIS A 302 0.96 20.62 -18.35
CA HIS A 302 1.88 20.34 -19.45
C HIS A 302 2.63 21.60 -19.92
N ALA A 303 1.99 22.77 -19.92
CA ALA A 303 2.59 24.04 -20.31
C ALA A 303 3.69 24.55 -19.35
N CYS A 304 3.81 23.99 -18.14
CA CYS A 304 4.89 24.31 -17.21
C CYS A 304 6.27 23.99 -17.81
N ASP A 305 6.46 22.73 -18.22
CA ASP A 305 7.66 22.23 -18.88
C ASP A 305 7.30 21.09 -19.85
N PRO A 306 6.89 21.42 -21.09
CA PRO A 306 6.49 20.41 -22.09
C PRO A 306 7.60 19.43 -22.45
N LEU A 307 8.85 19.88 -22.39
CA LEU A 307 10.02 19.07 -22.75
C LEU A 307 10.25 17.98 -21.69
N SER A 308 10.23 18.35 -20.41
CA SER A 308 10.37 17.36 -19.33
C SER A 308 9.17 16.44 -19.23
N ALA A 309 7.96 16.94 -19.52
CA ALA A 309 6.73 16.13 -19.54
C ALA A 309 6.76 14.99 -20.57
N PHE A 310 7.60 15.08 -21.61
CA PHE A 310 7.79 13.99 -22.57
C PHE A 310 8.36 12.73 -21.87
N GLY A 311 7.57 11.66 -21.86
CA GLY A 311 7.87 10.41 -21.16
C GLY A 311 7.60 10.48 -19.66
N GLY A 312 6.81 11.46 -19.21
CA GLY A 312 6.38 11.59 -17.83
C GLY A 312 5.24 10.62 -17.47
N VAL A 313 4.89 10.69 -16.19
CA VAL A 313 3.76 10.01 -15.56
C VAL A 313 2.71 11.04 -15.16
N ILE A 314 1.47 10.80 -15.56
CA ILE A 314 0.33 11.70 -15.32
C ILE A 314 -0.57 11.09 -14.25
N ALA A 315 -0.91 11.87 -13.22
CA ALA A 315 -1.97 11.52 -12.27
C ALA A 315 -3.08 12.56 -12.29
N VAL A 316 -4.32 12.08 -12.15
CA VAL A 316 -5.54 12.88 -12.14
C VAL A 316 -6.36 12.54 -10.91
N ASN A 317 -6.85 13.54 -10.17
CA ASN A 317 -7.66 13.33 -8.96
C ASN A 317 -9.18 13.20 -9.23
N ARG A 318 -9.56 13.11 -10.50
CA ARG A 318 -10.93 12.94 -11.02
C ARG A 318 -10.91 12.00 -12.23
N PRO A 319 -12.06 11.46 -12.67
CA PRO A 319 -12.12 10.65 -13.88
C PRO A 319 -11.55 11.39 -15.10
N VAL A 320 -10.75 10.70 -15.91
CA VAL A 320 -10.17 11.27 -17.14
C VAL A 320 -11.26 11.40 -18.19
N SER A 321 -11.43 12.61 -18.72
CA SER A 321 -12.39 12.88 -19.78
C SER A 321 -11.87 12.50 -21.16
N VAL A 322 -12.79 12.34 -22.12
CA VAL A 322 -12.45 12.15 -23.54
C VAL A 322 -11.55 13.29 -24.04
N ALA A 323 -11.90 14.53 -23.72
CA ALA A 323 -11.13 15.71 -24.15
C ALA A 323 -9.70 15.75 -23.57
N MET A 324 -9.49 15.27 -22.34
CA MET A 324 -8.15 15.12 -21.77
C MET A 324 -7.40 13.97 -22.44
N ALA A 325 -8.07 12.84 -22.66
CA ALA A 325 -7.48 11.68 -23.31
C ALA A 325 -6.95 12.01 -24.72
N GLU A 326 -7.67 12.83 -25.49
CA GLU A 326 -7.22 13.31 -26.80
C GLU A 326 -5.93 14.11 -26.72
N GLN A 327 -5.79 15.01 -25.72
CA GLN A 327 -4.56 15.77 -25.52
C GLN A 327 -3.38 14.89 -25.14
N VAL A 328 -3.59 13.95 -24.20
CA VAL A 328 -2.56 13.00 -23.77
C VAL A 328 -2.16 12.09 -24.94
N ALA A 329 -3.09 11.73 -25.81
CA ALA A 329 -2.83 10.92 -26.99
C ALA A 329 -1.87 11.58 -27.99
N GLU A 330 -1.62 12.89 -27.91
CA GLU A 330 -0.60 13.58 -28.72
C GLU A 330 0.80 13.53 -28.10
N ILE A 331 0.90 13.37 -26.76
CA ILE A 331 2.16 13.46 -26.01
C ILE A 331 2.71 12.07 -25.66
N PHE A 332 4.01 11.83 -25.84
CA PHE A 332 4.60 10.59 -25.34
C PHE A 332 4.52 10.56 -23.81
N THR A 333 3.75 9.60 -23.28
CA THR A 333 3.45 9.45 -21.85
C THR A 333 3.71 8.00 -21.46
N GLU A 334 4.43 7.77 -20.36
CA GLU A 334 4.75 6.41 -19.89
C GLU A 334 3.56 5.79 -19.16
N VAL A 335 2.94 6.54 -18.25
CA VAL A 335 1.81 6.11 -17.40
C VAL A 335 0.80 7.23 -17.25
N ILE A 336 -0.48 6.88 -17.24
CA ILE A 336 -1.58 7.74 -16.76
C ILE A 336 -2.37 6.97 -15.70
N VAL A 337 -2.64 7.62 -14.57
CA VAL A 337 -3.45 7.06 -13.47
C VAL A 337 -4.58 8.00 -13.08
N ALA A 338 -5.76 7.44 -12.84
CA ALA A 338 -6.94 8.17 -12.43
C ALA A 338 -7.88 7.27 -11.60
N PRO A 339 -8.82 7.86 -10.82
CA PRO A 339 -9.86 7.09 -10.14
C PRO A 339 -10.87 6.44 -11.12
N GLY A 340 -10.93 6.93 -12.36
CA GLY A 340 -11.81 6.40 -13.40
C GLY A 340 -11.55 7.06 -14.75
N TYR A 341 -12.28 6.63 -15.76
CA TYR A 341 -12.20 7.12 -17.13
C TYR A 341 -13.62 7.23 -17.68
N GLU A 342 -13.90 8.29 -18.44
CA GLU A 342 -15.14 8.38 -19.22
C GLU A 342 -15.18 7.31 -20.32
N ASP A 343 -16.39 6.92 -20.74
CA ASP A 343 -16.60 6.04 -21.89
C ASP A 343 -15.89 6.59 -23.14
N GLY A 344 -15.01 5.80 -23.76
CA GLY A 344 -14.22 6.21 -24.91
C GLY A 344 -12.82 6.76 -24.60
N ALA A 345 -12.56 7.18 -23.35
CA ALA A 345 -11.26 7.77 -22.99
C ALA A 345 -10.12 6.72 -23.01
N VAL A 346 -10.38 5.52 -22.52
CA VAL A 346 -9.40 4.41 -22.54
C VAL A 346 -9.08 4.00 -23.97
N GLU A 347 -10.08 3.94 -24.85
CA GLU A 347 -9.93 3.59 -26.26
C GLU A 347 -9.05 4.58 -27.01
N ILE A 348 -9.17 5.88 -26.68
CA ILE A 348 -8.32 6.94 -27.26
C ILE A 348 -6.87 6.75 -26.81
N LEU A 349 -6.63 6.57 -25.51
CA LEU A 349 -5.30 6.34 -24.97
C LEU A 349 -4.68 5.04 -25.50
N ALA A 350 -5.49 3.99 -25.68
CA ALA A 350 -5.06 2.67 -26.13
C ALA A 350 -4.51 2.66 -27.57
N LYS A 351 -4.79 3.71 -28.37
CA LYS A 351 -4.15 3.92 -29.69
C LYS A 351 -2.63 3.96 -29.57
N LYS A 352 -2.07 4.39 -28.42
CA LYS A 352 -0.66 4.28 -28.11
C LYS A 352 -0.38 2.92 -27.45
N LYS A 353 0.31 2.03 -28.16
CA LYS A 353 0.57 0.64 -27.71
C LYS A 353 1.20 0.51 -26.31
N ASN A 354 2.02 1.48 -25.90
CA ASN A 354 2.92 1.30 -24.74
C ASN A 354 2.47 2.04 -23.47
N ILE A 355 1.57 3.01 -23.56
CA ILE A 355 1.15 3.80 -22.38
C ILE A 355 0.43 2.89 -21.39
N ARG A 356 0.79 2.96 -20.10
CA ARG A 356 0.08 2.23 -19.04
C ARG A 356 -1.09 3.08 -18.60
N VAL A 357 -2.29 2.55 -18.75
CA VAL A 357 -3.52 3.22 -18.30
C VAL A 357 -3.96 2.51 -17.04
N LEU A 358 -3.87 3.20 -15.90
CA LEU A 358 -4.15 2.65 -14.58
C LEU A 358 -5.44 3.25 -14.02
N LYS A 359 -6.30 2.39 -13.47
CA LYS A 359 -7.41 2.78 -12.61
C LYS A 359 -7.03 2.49 -11.17
N ALA A 360 -6.93 3.55 -10.37
CA ALA A 360 -6.63 3.46 -8.94
C ALA A 360 -7.68 4.28 -8.17
N GLU A 361 -8.61 3.58 -7.53
CA GLU A 361 -9.69 4.21 -6.77
C GLU A 361 -9.15 4.86 -5.48
N GLY A 362 -9.83 5.92 -5.03
CA GLY A 362 -9.50 6.63 -3.80
C GLY A 362 -8.22 7.48 -3.86
N ALA A 363 -8.11 8.36 -2.87
CA ALA A 363 -6.88 9.11 -2.60
C ALA A 363 -5.83 8.20 -1.95
N PRO A 364 -4.53 8.53 -2.04
CA PRO A 364 -3.51 7.92 -1.20
C PRO A 364 -3.89 8.01 0.29
N ALA A 365 -3.97 6.87 0.98
CA ALA A 365 -4.58 6.78 2.31
C ALA A 365 -3.64 6.34 3.45
N ASN A 366 -2.36 6.05 3.16
CA ASN A 366 -1.39 5.62 4.17
C ASN A 366 -1.18 6.72 5.22
N PRO A 367 -1.51 6.50 6.51
CA PRO A 367 -1.44 7.53 7.55
C PRO A 367 -0.01 7.79 8.02
N VAL A 368 0.88 6.82 7.81
CA VAL A 368 2.28 6.85 8.19
C VAL A 368 3.17 6.52 7.00
N GLU A 369 4.40 7.01 7.04
CA GLU A 369 5.47 6.72 6.09
C GLU A 369 6.60 5.99 6.82
N VAL A 370 7.00 4.85 6.28
CA VAL A 370 8.15 4.06 6.75
C VAL A 370 9.32 4.29 5.79
N LYS A 371 10.43 4.83 6.29
CA LYS A 371 11.67 5.05 5.53
C LYS A 371 12.75 4.09 6.02
N PRO A 372 13.08 3.02 5.26
CA PRO A 372 14.19 2.14 5.61
C PRO A 372 15.51 2.91 5.71
N ILE A 373 16.34 2.53 6.69
CA ILE A 373 17.71 3.00 6.87
C ILE A 373 18.59 1.78 7.20
N ASP A 374 19.91 1.94 7.10
CA ASP A 374 20.84 0.86 7.44
C ASP A 374 20.63 0.41 8.89
N GLY A 375 20.21 -0.84 9.07
CA GLY A 375 19.93 -1.44 10.38
C GLY A 375 18.53 -1.20 10.96
N GLY A 376 17.63 -0.48 10.28
CA GLY A 376 16.29 -0.22 10.81
C GLY A 376 15.37 0.59 9.88
N ALA A 377 14.43 1.32 10.46
CA ALA A 377 13.52 2.21 9.74
C ALA A 377 13.15 3.43 10.58
N LEU A 378 12.80 4.53 9.91
CA LEU A 378 12.14 5.69 10.49
C LEU A 378 10.65 5.60 10.20
N LEU A 379 9.81 5.91 11.18
CA LEU A 379 8.36 6.00 11.05
C LEU A 379 7.95 7.46 11.31
N GLN A 380 7.13 8.03 10.43
CA GLN A 380 6.57 9.37 10.62
C GLN A 380 5.11 9.41 10.18
N VAL A 381 4.34 10.34 10.73
CA VAL A 381 3.01 10.69 10.20
C VAL A 381 3.20 11.26 8.80
N THR A 382 2.37 10.83 7.85
CA THR A 382 2.42 11.34 6.49
C THR A 382 2.05 12.83 6.46
N ASP A 383 2.88 13.65 5.82
CA ASP A 383 2.54 15.04 5.52
C ASP A 383 1.43 15.09 4.47
N ARG A 384 0.26 15.61 4.84
CA ARG A 384 -0.96 15.79 4.06
C ARG A 384 -1.49 17.22 4.16
N LEU A 385 -0.61 18.19 4.43
CA LEU A 385 -1.00 19.59 4.62
C LEU A 385 -1.99 19.77 5.80
N GLN A 386 -1.75 19.06 6.90
CA GLN A 386 -2.60 19.06 8.10
C GLN A 386 -2.22 20.09 9.18
N ALA A 387 -1.21 20.93 8.95
CA ALA A 387 -0.79 21.92 9.94
C ALA A 387 -1.64 23.20 9.85
N GLU A 388 -1.74 23.95 10.95
CA GLU A 388 -2.51 25.21 10.96
C GLU A 388 -2.02 26.22 9.93
N GLY A 389 -0.71 26.23 9.65
CA GLY A 389 -0.10 27.10 8.65
C GLY A 389 -0.40 26.73 7.20
N ASP A 390 -1.11 25.63 6.94
CA ASP A 390 -1.51 25.24 5.59
C ASP A 390 -2.78 25.94 5.12
N ASP A 391 -3.54 26.51 6.05
CA ASP A 391 -4.68 27.37 5.76
C ASP A 391 -4.21 28.82 5.58
N PRO A 392 -4.42 29.44 4.40
CA PRO A 392 -4.07 30.84 4.17
C PRO A 392 -4.76 31.83 5.11
N ALA A 393 -5.86 31.44 5.76
CA ALA A 393 -6.51 32.26 6.79
C ALA A 393 -5.62 32.47 8.03
N ASN A 394 -4.65 31.59 8.29
CA ASN A 394 -3.74 31.66 9.42
C ASN A 394 -2.39 32.30 9.08
N TRP A 395 -2.19 32.73 7.83
CA TRP A 395 -0.93 33.32 7.40
C TRP A 395 -0.74 34.72 7.95
N THR A 396 0.50 35.03 8.34
CA THR A 396 0.90 36.37 8.76
C THR A 396 1.42 37.17 7.58
N LEU A 397 0.79 38.30 7.27
CA LEU A 397 1.31 39.26 6.30
C LEU A 397 2.56 39.95 6.88
N ALA A 398 3.74 39.58 6.38
CA ALA A 398 5.02 40.08 6.88
C ALA A 398 5.37 41.46 6.30
N THR A 399 5.05 41.70 5.02
CA THR A 399 5.20 43.00 4.34
C THR A 399 4.36 43.06 3.06
N GLY A 400 4.11 44.28 2.56
CA GLY A 400 3.33 44.55 1.36
C GLY A 400 1.85 44.81 1.64
N GLU A 401 1.06 44.93 0.57
CA GLU A 401 -0.40 45.03 0.66
C GLU A 401 -1.01 43.63 0.73
N ALA A 402 -2.10 43.51 1.50
CA ALA A 402 -2.85 42.27 1.59
C ALA A 402 -3.43 41.91 0.21
N LEU A 403 -3.25 40.64 -0.18
CA LEU A 403 -3.81 40.11 -1.43
C LEU A 403 -5.33 40.05 -1.35
N SER A 404 -5.99 40.21 -2.51
CA SER A 404 -7.39 39.83 -2.68
C SER A 404 -7.57 38.31 -2.48
N ALA A 405 -8.82 37.86 -2.31
CA ALA A 405 -9.11 36.45 -2.10
C ALA A 405 -8.64 35.58 -3.28
N GLU A 406 -8.80 36.07 -4.51
CA GLU A 406 -8.38 35.39 -5.73
C GLU A 406 -6.85 35.27 -5.81
N GLU A 407 -6.13 36.33 -5.49
CA GLU A 407 -4.67 36.35 -5.50
C GLU A 407 -4.07 35.52 -4.35
N LEU A 408 -4.72 35.51 -3.19
CA LEU A 408 -4.33 34.65 -2.07
C LEU A 408 -4.54 33.17 -2.41
N ALA A 409 -5.59 32.82 -3.17
CA ALA A 409 -5.81 31.47 -3.66
C ALA A 409 -4.71 31.01 -4.63
N GLU A 410 -4.19 31.89 -5.49
CA GLU A 410 -3.04 31.59 -6.35
C GLU A 410 -1.77 31.29 -5.53
N LEU A 411 -1.51 32.10 -4.48
CA LEU A 411 -0.38 31.89 -3.58
C LEU A 411 -0.55 30.60 -2.74
N ALA A 412 -1.79 30.29 -2.32
CA ALA A 412 -2.12 29.04 -1.64
C ALA A 412 -1.95 27.81 -2.55
N PHE A 413 -2.30 27.91 -3.83
CA PHE A 413 -1.98 26.86 -4.80
C PHE A 413 -0.47 26.63 -4.88
N ALA A 414 0.33 27.69 -4.97
CA ALA A 414 1.79 27.58 -4.99
C ALA A 414 2.34 26.88 -3.73
N TRP A 415 1.81 27.24 -2.55
CA TRP A 415 2.17 26.62 -1.26
C TRP A 415 1.92 25.11 -1.27
N LYS A 416 0.69 24.69 -1.58
CA LYS A 416 0.30 23.27 -1.59
C LYS A 416 1.11 22.46 -2.60
N ALA A 417 1.25 22.99 -3.82
CA ALA A 417 2.01 22.31 -4.88
C ALA A 417 3.50 22.15 -4.53
N CYS A 418 4.07 23.05 -3.73
CA CYS A 418 5.48 23.00 -3.34
C CYS A 418 5.83 21.76 -2.50
N ARG A 419 4.87 21.21 -1.73
CA ARG A 419 5.05 19.99 -0.92
C ARG A 419 5.47 18.77 -1.76
N ALA A 420 5.05 18.71 -3.03
CA ALA A 420 5.39 17.61 -3.94
C ALA A 420 6.82 17.71 -4.52
N VAL A 421 7.47 18.86 -4.36
CA VAL A 421 8.80 19.14 -4.92
C VAL A 421 9.87 18.72 -3.91
N LYS A 422 10.91 18.01 -4.37
CA LYS A 422 12.03 17.65 -3.51
C LYS A 422 12.79 18.89 -3.02
N SER A 423 13.21 18.88 -1.77
CA SER A 423 13.84 20.02 -1.11
C SER A 423 15.32 20.23 -1.50
N ASN A 424 15.84 21.46 -1.45
CA ASN A 424 15.09 22.70 -1.22
C ASN A 424 14.24 23.06 -2.45
N ALA A 425 12.99 23.45 -2.23
CA ALA A 425 12.04 23.72 -3.30
C ALA A 425 11.63 25.19 -3.39
N ILE A 426 11.54 25.68 -4.63
CA ILE A 426 10.89 26.95 -4.99
C ILE A 426 9.92 26.67 -6.14
N LEU A 427 8.65 27.02 -5.97
CA LEU A 427 7.63 26.83 -6.99
C LEU A 427 7.01 28.18 -7.34
N LEU A 428 7.04 28.55 -8.61
CA LEU A 428 6.32 29.70 -9.17
C LEU A 428 5.03 29.19 -9.79
N ALA A 429 3.92 29.87 -9.51
CA ALA A 429 2.61 29.56 -10.04
C ALA A 429 1.89 30.79 -10.60
N LYS A 430 1.00 30.55 -11.56
CA LYS A 430 0.10 31.54 -12.14
C LYS A 430 -1.11 30.84 -12.76
N ASP A 431 -2.30 31.42 -12.58
CA ASP A 431 -3.58 30.95 -13.10
C ASP A 431 -3.90 29.49 -12.68
N GLY A 432 -3.57 29.16 -11.43
CA GLY A 432 -3.76 27.83 -10.83
C GLY A 432 -2.80 26.77 -11.38
N ALA A 433 -1.64 27.15 -11.90
CA ALA A 433 -0.68 26.24 -12.50
C ALA A 433 0.76 26.58 -12.14
N SER A 434 1.60 25.57 -11.92
CA SER A 434 3.04 25.79 -11.83
C SER A 434 3.55 26.33 -13.18
N VAL A 435 4.38 27.37 -13.14
CA VAL A 435 5.04 27.93 -14.33
C VAL A 435 6.55 27.76 -14.29
N GLY A 436 7.13 27.55 -13.11
CA GLY A 436 8.56 27.24 -12.95
C GLY A 436 8.83 26.57 -11.62
N VAL A 437 9.68 25.53 -11.63
CA VAL A 437 9.94 24.71 -10.44
C VAL A 437 11.45 24.52 -10.27
N GLY A 438 11.98 25.01 -9.15
CA GLY A 438 13.32 24.73 -8.67
C GLY A 438 13.28 23.60 -7.65
N MET A 439 13.91 22.47 -7.95
CA MET A 439 13.73 21.20 -7.25
C MET A 439 15.06 20.58 -6.83
N GLY A 440 15.11 20.00 -5.64
CA GLY A 440 16.16 19.09 -5.18
C GLY A 440 17.54 19.73 -4.97
N GLN A 441 17.61 21.05 -4.76
CA GLN A 441 18.91 21.71 -4.61
C GLN A 441 19.36 21.76 -3.17
N VAL A 442 20.66 21.55 -2.97
CA VAL A 442 21.32 21.71 -1.66
C VAL A 442 21.29 23.17 -1.18
N ASN A 443 21.23 24.13 -2.10
CA ASN A 443 21.14 25.57 -1.81
C ASN A 443 19.84 26.17 -2.38
N ARG A 444 19.07 26.87 -1.54
CA ARG A 444 17.79 27.49 -1.89
C ARG A 444 17.91 28.56 -2.98
N VAL A 445 19.04 29.27 -3.04
CA VAL A 445 19.30 30.27 -4.09
C VAL A 445 19.31 29.62 -5.47
N ASP A 446 19.85 28.41 -5.59
CA ASP A 446 19.90 27.70 -6.87
C ASP A 446 18.50 27.17 -7.25
N SER A 447 17.67 26.78 -6.27
CA SER A 447 16.25 26.51 -6.53
C SER A 447 15.52 27.76 -7.05
N ALA A 448 15.76 28.94 -6.46
CA ALA A 448 15.14 30.18 -6.94
C ALA A 448 15.56 30.50 -8.38
N LYS A 449 16.85 30.39 -8.70
CA LYS A 449 17.37 30.59 -10.07
C LYS A 449 16.74 29.61 -11.06
N LEU A 450 16.73 28.32 -10.72
CA LEU A 450 16.15 27.28 -11.57
C LEU A 450 14.66 27.51 -11.81
N ALA A 451 13.90 27.90 -10.79
CA ALA A 451 12.48 28.15 -10.93
C ALA A 451 12.19 29.34 -11.87
N VAL A 452 12.94 30.43 -11.73
CA VAL A 452 12.85 31.61 -12.61
C VAL A 452 13.29 31.28 -14.03
N GLU A 453 14.41 30.60 -14.21
CA GLU A 453 14.93 30.21 -15.54
C GLU A 453 13.92 29.32 -16.28
N ARG A 454 13.35 28.33 -15.59
CA ARG A 454 12.34 27.43 -16.16
C ARG A 454 11.02 28.12 -16.49
N ALA A 455 10.61 29.10 -15.69
CA ALA A 455 9.45 29.93 -16.01
C ALA A 455 9.71 30.83 -17.23
N GLY A 456 10.92 31.36 -17.34
CA GLY A 456 11.23 32.43 -18.28
C GLY A 456 10.58 33.75 -17.87
N GLU A 457 11.08 34.85 -18.43
CA GLU A 457 10.73 36.21 -17.99
C GLU A 457 9.22 36.49 -18.02
N GLU A 458 8.52 36.08 -19.09
CA GLU A 458 7.10 36.38 -19.27
C GLU A 458 6.21 35.71 -18.21
N ARG A 459 6.45 34.43 -17.92
CA ARG A 459 5.62 33.65 -16.99
C ARG A 459 6.02 33.90 -15.54
N ALA A 460 7.30 34.18 -15.27
CA ALA A 460 7.76 34.56 -13.93
C ALA A 460 7.16 35.91 -13.50
N ARG A 461 7.05 36.87 -14.41
CA ARG A 461 6.50 38.20 -14.12
C ARG A 461 5.02 38.11 -13.71
N GLY A 462 4.74 38.64 -12.52
CA GLY A 462 3.43 38.65 -11.89
C GLY A 462 2.98 37.29 -11.34
N SER A 463 3.88 36.29 -11.30
CA SER A 463 3.59 34.98 -10.68
C SER A 463 3.64 35.05 -9.16
N TYR A 464 3.19 33.99 -8.52
CA TYR A 464 3.21 33.77 -7.06
C TYR A 464 4.25 32.70 -6.75
N ALA A 465 5.07 32.91 -5.73
CA ALA A 465 6.12 31.95 -5.38
C ALA A 465 5.93 31.36 -3.99
N ALA A 466 6.17 30.06 -3.86
CA ALA A 466 6.24 29.36 -2.58
C ALA A 466 7.62 28.78 -2.35
N SER A 467 8.05 28.79 -1.09
CA SER A 467 9.30 28.19 -0.62
C SER A 467 9.00 27.16 0.47
N ASP A 468 9.39 25.91 0.27
CA ASP A 468 9.08 24.79 1.20
C ASP A 468 9.65 24.98 2.61
N ALA A 469 10.73 25.73 2.73
CA ALA A 469 11.34 26.19 3.98
C ALA A 469 11.66 27.68 3.92
N PHE A 470 12.08 28.26 5.05
CA PHE A 470 12.41 29.69 5.11
C PHE A 470 13.61 30.05 4.23
N PHE A 471 13.69 31.32 3.82
CA PHE A 471 14.89 31.87 3.18
C PHE A 471 15.97 32.16 4.24
N PRO A 472 17.14 31.50 4.19
CA PRO A 472 18.19 31.73 5.18
C PRO A 472 18.88 33.10 5.01
N PHE A 473 18.87 33.64 3.78
CA PHE A 473 19.43 34.93 3.40
C PHE A 473 18.51 35.59 2.35
N PRO A 474 18.60 36.92 2.14
CA PRO A 474 17.78 37.62 1.14
C PRO A 474 18.04 37.20 -0.30
N ASP A 475 19.23 36.69 -0.62
CA ASP A 475 19.67 36.37 -1.98
C ASP A 475 18.71 35.46 -2.76
N GLY A 476 18.15 34.43 -2.13
CA GLY A 476 17.16 33.55 -2.76
C GLY A 476 15.86 34.26 -3.11
N LEU A 477 15.40 35.16 -2.23
CA LEU A 477 14.24 36.00 -2.47
C LEU A 477 14.53 37.04 -3.56
N GLU A 478 15.69 37.68 -3.53
CA GLU A 478 16.09 38.73 -4.48
C GLU A 478 16.05 38.23 -5.93
N ILE A 479 16.38 36.95 -6.17
CA ILE A 479 16.22 36.30 -7.48
C ILE A 479 14.75 36.32 -7.93
N LEU A 480 13.82 36.02 -7.03
CA LEU A 480 12.38 35.99 -7.33
C LEU A 480 11.84 37.41 -7.57
N THR A 481 12.23 38.36 -6.72
CA THR A 481 11.77 39.74 -6.86
C THR A 481 12.31 40.40 -8.12
N ALA A 482 13.57 40.11 -8.50
CA ALA A 482 14.16 40.58 -9.76
C ALA A 482 13.45 40.01 -11.00
N ALA A 483 12.87 38.82 -10.89
CA ALA A 483 12.03 38.22 -11.94
C ALA A 483 10.60 38.79 -12.00
N GLY A 484 10.25 39.71 -11.10
CA GLY A 484 8.95 40.35 -11.05
C GLY A 484 7.85 39.48 -10.45
N VAL A 485 8.19 38.54 -9.55
CA VAL A 485 7.20 37.81 -8.74
C VAL A 485 6.38 38.80 -7.93
N LYS A 486 5.05 38.60 -7.90
CA LYS A 486 4.10 39.49 -7.25
C LYS A 486 4.02 39.31 -5.74
N ALA A 487 3.99 38.05 -5.30
CA ALA A 487 3.94 37.71 -3.88
C ALA A 487 4.67 36.40 -3.59
N VAL A 488 5.16 36.27 -2.36
CA VAL A 488 5.94 35.12 -1.88
C VAL A 488 5.34 34.60 -0.57
N VAL A 489 5.21 33.29 -0.46
CA VAL A 489 4.88 32.60 0.79
C VAL A 489 6.04 31.71 1.22
N GLN A 490 6.38 31.78 2.50
CA GLN A 490 7.39 30.93 3.13
C GLN A 490 7.01 30.66 4.60
N PRO A 491 7.68 29.75 5.31
CA PRO A 491 7.36 29.49 6.71
C PRO A 491 7.72 30.64 7.66
N GLY A 492 8.81 31.35 7.39
CA GLY A 492 9.48 32.17 8.42
C GLY A 492 10.17 31.30 9.48
N GLY A 493 10.65 31.93 10.55
CA GLY A 493 11.39 31.30 11.64
C GLY A 493 12.91 31.39 11.54
N SER A 494 13.45 32.14 10.57
CA SER A 494 14.89 32.42 10.52
C SER A 494 15.26 33.52 11.52
N VAL A 495 16.44 33.41 12.15
CA VAL A 495 17.04 34.52 12.91
C VAL A 495 17.26 35.76 12.01
N ARG A 496 17.20 35.59 10.69
CA ARG A 496 17.40 36.64 9.68
C ARG A 496 16.13 37.01 8.92
N ASP A 497 14.95 36.63 9.42
CA ASP A 497 13.69 36.96 8.75
C ASP A 497 13.55 38.47 8.48
N GLU A 498 13.96 39.32 9.42
CA GLU A 498 13.92 40.78 9.26
C GLU A 498 14.64 41.26 7.99
N LEU A 499 15.79 40.67 7.65
CA LEU A 499 16.56 41.04 6.44
C LEU A 499 15.83 40.60 5.16
N VAL A 500 15.17 39.45 5.20
CA VAL A 500 14.41 38.91 4.07
C VAL A 500 13.12 39.72 3.85
N VAL A 501 12.43 40.09 4.94
CA VAL A 501 11.26 40.98 4.92
C VAL A 501 11.65 42.37 4.40
N GLU A 502 12.79 42.91 4.83
CA GLU A 502 13.30 44.20 4.33
C GLU A 502 13.58 44.14 2.81
N ALA A 503 14.18 43.06 2.31
CA ALA A 503 14.40 42.87 0.88
C ALA A 503 13.09 42.78 0.08
N ALA A 504 12.08 42.04 0.56
CA ALA A 504 10.74 42.02 -0.05
C ALA A 504 10.10 43.41 -0.07
N LYS A 505 10.18 44.13 1.06
CA LYS A 505 9.65 45.49 1.19
C LYS A 505 10.31 46.46 0.21
N ASN A 506 11.63 46.40 0.08
CA ASN A 506 12.40 47.23 -0.85
C ASN A 506 12.06 46.93 -2.31
N ALA A 507 11.71 45.69 -2.62
CA ALA A 507 11.26 45.28 -3.95
C ALA A 507 9.76 45.52 -4.21
N GLY A 508 8.99 45.92 -3.21
CA GLY A 508 7.53 46.09 -3.31
C GLY A 508 6.76 44.78 -3.49
N VAL A 509 7.29 43.66 -2.98
CA VAL A 509 6.68 42.32 -3.09
C VAL A 509 5.93 41.98 -1.81
N THR A 510 4.70 41.48 -1.94
CA THR A 510 3.92 40.99 -0.79
C THR A 510 4.50 39.69 -0.26
N MET A 511 4.65 39.57 1.06
CA MET A 511 5.18 38.37 1.71
C MET A 511 4.28 37.86 2.83
N TYR A 512 4.04 36.55 2.85
CA TYR A 512 3.33 35.85 3.92
C TYR A 512 4.22 34.82 4.62
N PHE A 513 4.04 34.70 5.94
CA PHE A 513 4.59 33.64 6.77
C PHE A 513 3.51 32.62 7.16
N THR A 514 3.79 31.34 6.94
CA THR A 514 2.89 30.22 7.28
C THR A 514 3.15 29.64 8.66
N GLY A 515 4.39 29.76 9.19
CA GLY A 515 4.81 29.06 10.41
C GLY A 515 4.95 27.54 10.25
N THR A 516 4.75 26.99 9.05
CA THR A 516 4.76 25.55 8.75
C THR A 516 5.76 25.26 7.62
N ARG A 517 6.48 24.14 7.66
CA ARG A 517 7.44 23.72 6.62
C ARG A 517 7.04 22.40 5.98
N HIS A 518 7.41 22.20 4.71
CA HIS A 518 7.18 20.94 3.98
C HIS A 518 8.47 20.42 3.33
N PHE A 519 9.48 20.07 4.14
CA PHE A 519 10.66 19.40 3.61
C PHE A 519 10.30 18.02 3.05
N PHE A 520 10.83 17.68 1.88
CA PHE A 520 10.62 16.38 1.25
C PHE A 520 11.88 15.87 0.54
N HIS A 521 12.32 14.67 0.90
CA HIS A 521 13.57 14.05 0.43
C HIS A 521 13.37 12.64 -0.11
#